data_AF-A0A844HER8-F1
#
_entry.id   AF-A0A844HER8-F1
#
_cell.length_a   1.000
_cell.length_b   1.000
_cell.length_c   1.000
_cell.angle_alpha   90.00
_cell.angle_beta   90.00
_cell.angle_gamma   90.00
#
_symmetry.space_group_name_H-M   'P 1'
#
loop_
_entity.id
_entity.type
_entity.pdbx_description
1 polymer ?
#
loop_
_entity_poly.entity_id
_entity_poly.type
_entity_poly.pdbx_seq_one_letter_code
_entity_poly.pdbx_strand_id
1 'polypeptide(L)'
;MTRRTTPQAKTDERAFPVRIRLQVPLNGFGLQFDTVHLWLDRIIGRGNYAWHSGGVTAGRDCVVLYFRSTADADGFCSAFPELGLADGTCYPGYSSPALPFGRKAGEDEAVCNLYNVTTTQEAMRQLFRGFAFADRVGNLEPGSIYPDRRAPIIRHDGQALELVRARWGMPSPPSVLKTVRDPGVTNVRNTSSSHWRRWLGPAYRCLVPVTSFAEPLGAGNGNQWFAAADDAPMFFAGIEVRGWQSVRKVKDGETIDDLFAFLTTAPNATVGAIHRKAMPVILTEPKEWETWLSAPFEIAGKLQRPLAEDALRQIEHPI
;
A
#
# COMPACT_ATOMS: atom_id res chain seq x y z
N MET A 1 37.90 -30.59 -23.60
CA MET A 1 36.99 -30.09 -22.55
C MET A 1 37.73 -29.06 -21.72
N THR A 2 37.51 -27.77 -21.98
CA THR A 2 38.11 -26.68 -21.21
C THR A 2 37.41 -26.64 -19.84
N ARG A 3 38.12 -27.02 -18.79
CA ARG A 3 37.61 -26.99 -17.40
C ARG A 3 37.36 -25.51 -17.05
N ARG A 4 36.10 -25.06 -17.10
CA ARG A 4 35.74 -23.70 -16.67
C ARG A 4 36.18 -23.55 -15.22
N THR A 5 37.14 -22.66 -14.98
CA THR A 5 37.60 -22.28 -13.65
C THR A 5 36.43 -21.70 -12.86
N THR A 6 36.37 -22.01 -11.56
CA THR A 6 35.34 -21.46 -10.67
C THR A 6 35.55 -19.95 -10.57
N PRO A 7 34.52 -19.12 -10.78
CA PRO A 7 34.63 -17.67 -10.61
C PRO A 7 35.15 -17.29 -9.23
N GLN A 8 36.08 -16.33 -9.16
CA GLN A 8 36.73 -15.91 -7.90
C GLN A 8 35.72 -15.54 -6.81
N ALA A 9 34.63 -14.85 -7.17
CA ALA A 9 33.55 -14.50 -6.23
C ALA A 9 32.93 -15.72 -5.53
N LYS A 10 32.83 -16.88 -6.21
CA LYS A 10 32.32 -18.13 -5.59
C LYS A 10 33.34 -18.76 -4.65
N THR A 11 34.63 -18.54 -4.89
CA THR A 11 35.71 -18.97 -4.00
C THR A 11 35.68 -18.13 -2.74
N ASP A 12 35.56 -16.80 -2.87
CA ASP A 12 35.59 -15.89 -1.74
C ASP A 12 34.32 -15.95 -0.90
N GLU A 13 33.16 -16.18 -1.50
CA GLU A 13 31.92 -16.46 -0.76
C GLU A 13 32.01 -17.72 0.12
N ARG A 14 32.92 -18.66 -0.20
CA ARG A 14 33.20 -19.82 0.66
C ARG A 14 34.30 -19.55 1.69
N ALA A 15 35.23 -18.65 1.38
CA ALA A 15 36.40 -18.38 2.21
C ALA A 15 36.11 -17.36 3.32
N PHE A 16 35.22 -16.39 3.07
CA PHE A 16 34.95 -15.28 3.97
C PHE A 16 33.51 -15.35 4.50
N PRO A 17 33.32 -15.43 5.83
CA PRO A 17 32.00 -15.58 6.44
C PRO A 17 31.17 -14.29 6.42
N VAL A 18 31.80 -13.13 6.26
CA VAL A 18 31.12 -11.82 6.29
C VAL A 18 31.24 -11.15 4.92
N ARG A 19 30.12 -10.61 4.44
CA ARG A 19 30.06 -9.83 3.20
C ARG A 19 29.27 -8.55 3.42
N ILE A 20 29.72 -7.47 2.80
CA ILE A 20 28.96 -6.24 2.64
C ILE A 20 28.87 -5.91 1.15
N ARG A 21 27.75 -5.31 0.73
CA ARG A 21 27.60 -4.77 -0.62
C ARG A 21 27.56 -3.25 -0.51
N LEU A 22 28.23 -2.56 -1.42
CA LEU A 22 28.27 -1.10 -1.48
C LEU A 22 27.72 -0.64 -2.82
N GLN A 23 26.97 0.46 -2.83
CA GLN A 23 26.60 1.14 -4.06
C GLN A 23 27.82 1.85 -4.64
N VAL A 24 28.04 1.69 -5.94
CA VAL A 24 29.02 2.52 -6.66
C VAL A 24 28.45 3.95 -6.71
N PRO A 25 29.19 4.98 -6.29
CA PRO A 25 28.75 6.36 -6.40
C PRO A 25 28.48 6.75 -7.87
N LEU A 26 27.60 7.73 -8.11
CA LEU A 26 27.21 8.15 -9.48
C LEU A 26 28.41 8.58 -10.35
N ASN A 27 29.48 9.08 -9.73
CA ASN A 27 30.71 9.50 -10.40
C ASN A 27 31.81 8.42 -10.35
N GLY A 28 31.48 7.19 -9.95
CA GLY A 28 32.44 6.14 -9.63
C GLY A 28 33.19 6.40 -8.32
N PHE A 29 34.05 5.46 -7.92
CA PHE A 29 34.84 5.60 -6.68
C PHE A 29 35.99 6.61 -6.78
N GLY A 30 36.51 6.92 -7.97
CA GLY A 30 37.59 7.89 -8.16
C GLY A 30 38.75 7.68 -7.16
N LEU A 31 39.23 8.78 -6.55
CA LEU A 31 40.30 8.78 -5.54
C LEU A 31 39.93 8.06 -4.23
N GLN A 32 38.64 7.84 -3.97
CA GLN A 32 38.20 7.07 -2.79
C GLN A 32 38.59 5.60 -2.95
N PHE A 33 38.73 5.09 -4.18
CA PHE A 33 39.12 3.71 -4.44
C PHE A 33 40.50 3.37 -3.84
N ASP A 34 41.50 4.23 -4.06
CA ASP A 34 42.86 4.04 -3.55
C ASP A 34 42.91 4.21 -2.03
N THR A 35 42.17 5.18 -1.50
CA THR A 35 42.07 5.42 -0.05
C THR A 35 41.49 4.19 0.66
N VAL A 36 40.46 3.59 0.08
CA VAL A 36 39.84 2.37 0.58
C VAL A 36 40.80 1.18 0.51
N HIS A 37 41.49 0.97 -0.61
CA HIS A 37 42.45 -0.12 -0.73
C HIS A 37 43.62 0.01 0.24
N LEU A 38 44.16 1.22 0.42
CA LEU A 38 45.23 1.49 1.39
C LEU A 38 44.77 1.21 2.83
N TRP A 39 43.56 1.59 3.17
CA TRP A 39 42.99 1.31 4.48
C TRP A 39 42.80 -0.20 4.68
N LEU A 40 42.24 -0.92 3.69
CA LEU A 40 42.07 -2.38 3.75
C LEU A 40 43.42 -3.09 3.92
N ASP A 41 44.43 -2.69 3.17
CA ASP A 41 45.79 -3.23 3.29
C ASP A 41 46.39 -2.99 4.68
N ARG A 42 46.22 -1.80 5.23
CA ARG A 42 46.85 -1.37 6.48
C ARG A 42 46.13 -1.90 7.72
N ILE A 43 44.81 -1.88 7.71
CA ILE A 43 43.98 -2.13 8.88
C ILE A 43 43.45 -3.56 8.91
N ILE A 44 43.06 -4.11 7.76
CA ILE A 44 42.53 -5.47 7.67
C ILE A 44 43.62 -6.47 7.29
N GLY A 45 44.50 -6.08 6.36
CA GLY A 45 45.57 -6.91 5.82
C GLY A 45 45.13 -7.71 4.59
N ARG A 46 46.01 -7.80 3.59
CA ARG A 46 45.77 -8.40 2.26
C ARG A 46 45.20 -9.83 2.23
N GLY A 47 45.33 -10.60 3.31
CA GLY A 47 44.79 -11.97 3.42
C GLY A 47 43.40 -12.08 4.08
N ASN A 48 42.90 -10.96 4.62
CA ASN A 48 41.72 -10.93 5.48
C ASN A 48 40.52 -10.22 4.83
N TYR A 49 40.65 -9.75 3.59
CA TYR A 49 39.54 -9.25 2.80
C TYR A 49 39.60 -9.74 1.35
N ALA A 50 38.46 -9.64 0.65
CA ALA A 50 38.40 -9.74 -0.81
C ALA A 50 37.45 -8.68 -1.37
N TRP A 51 37.69 -8.24 -2.62
CA TRP A 51 36.90 -7.22 -3.31
C TRP A 51 36.54 -7.69 -4.71
N HIS A 52 35.25 -7.62 -5.07
CA HIS A 52 34.76 -7.95 -6.41
C HIS A 52 33.67 -7.00 -6.91
N SER A 53 33.44 -7.00 -8.23
CA SER A 53 32.22 -6.42 -8.79
C SER A 53 30.99 -7.18 -8.26
N GLY A 54 29.99 -6.44 -7.80
CA GLY A 54 28.75 -6.95 -7.24
C GLY A 54 27.57 -6.92 -8.19
N GLY A 55 27.80 -6.64 -9.48
CA GLY A 55 26.74 -6.47 -10.48
C GLY A 55 25.82 -5.29 -10.13
N VAL A 56 24.54 -5.42 -10.47
CA VAL A 56 23.54 -4.35 -10.31
C VAL A 56 22.53 -4.71 -9.22
N THR A 57 22.28 -3.78 -8.30
CA THR A 57 21.20 -3.85 -7.29
C THR A 57 20.48 -2.50 -7.29
N ALA A 58 19.14 -2.45 -7.23
CA ALA A 58 18.32 -1.23 -7.48
C ALA A 58 18.31 -0.67 -8.90
N GLY A 59 19.06 -1.23 -9.84
CA GLY A 59 19.46 -0.45 -11.02
C GLY A 59 20.66 0.48 -10.77
N ARG A 60 21.44 0.25 -9.71
CA ARG A 60 22.76 0.88 -9.48
C ARG A 60 23.84 -0.19 -9.42
N ASP A 61 25.00 0.13 -9.98
CA ASP A 61 26.17 -0.75 -9.88
C ASP A 61 26.61 -0.90 -8.43
N CYS A 62 27.12 -2.07 -8.09
CA CYS A 62 27.53 -2.43 -6.74
C CYS A 62 28.90 -3.10 -6.76
N VAL A 63 29.59 -3.01 -5.63
CA VAL A 63 30.79 -3.81 -5.32
C VAL A 63 30.52 -4.64 -4.07
N VAL A 64 31.24 -5.75 -3.93
CA VAL A 64 31.15 -6.63 -2.77
C VAL A 64 32.51 -6.69 -2.09
N LEU A 65 32.48 -6.45 -0.79
CA LEU A 65 33.61 -6.62 0.10
C LEU A 65 33.35 -7.81 1.03
N TYR A 66 34.38 -8.62 1.22
CA TYR A 66 34.36 -9.81 2.04
C TYR A 66 35.34 -9.66 3.19
N PHE A 67 34.99 -10.13 4.38
CA PHE A 67 35.80 -10.03 5.60
C PHE A 67 35.80 -11.33 6.39
N ARG A 68 36.85 -11.54 7.21
CA ARG A 68 36.97 -12.70 8.10
C ARG A 68 36.11 -12.57 9.36
N SER A 69 35.85 -11.35 9.81
CA SER A 69 35.07 -11.08 11.02
C SER A 69 34.06 -9.96 10.82
N THR A 70 33.05 -9.88 11.69
CA THR A 70 32.08 -8.77 11.70
C THR A 70 32.72 -7.47 12.18
N ALA A 71 33.70 -7.54 13.10
CA ALA A 71 34.43 -6.38 13.59
C ALA A 71 35.19 -5.65 12.47
N ASP A 72 35.79 -6.39 11.53
CA ASP A 72 36.47 -5.82 10.36
C ASP A 72 35.48 -5.11 9.43
N ALA A 73 34.30 -5.70 9.23
CA ALA A 73 33.23 -5.10 8.42
C ALA A 73 32.66 -3.83 9.08
N ASP A 74 32.46 -3.85 10.40
CA ASP A 74 32.00 -2.69 11.17
C ASP A 74 33.06 -1.58 11.18
N GLY A 75 34.34 -1.96 11.33
CA GLY A 75 35.47 -1.05 11.25
C GLY A 75 35.56 -0.37 9.88
N PHE A 76 35.32 -1.12 8.81
CA PHE A 76 35.24 -0.58 7.45
C PHE A 76 34.10 0.42 7.31
N CYS A 77 32.88 0.07 7.73
CA CYS A 77 31.71 0.95 7.65
C CYS A 77 31.91 2.23 8.48
N SER A 78 32.65 2.14 9.60
CA SER A 78 32.99 3.29 10.44
C SER A 78 34.06 4.19 9.81
N ALA A 79 35.00 3.62 9.07
CA ALA A 79 36.06 4.37 8.38
C ALA A 79 35.57 5.08 7.12
N PHE A 80 34.54 4.55 6.47
CA PHE A 80 33.96 5.06 5.22
C PHE A 80 32.44 5.21 5.30
N PRO A 81 31.91 6.03 6.23
CA PRO A 81 30.47 6.18 6.46
C PRO A 81 29.74 6.80 5.26
N GLU A 82 30.45 7.48 4.36
CA GLU A 82 29.92 8.06 3.13
C GLU A 82 29.58 7.01 2.07
N LEU A 83 30.11 5.78 2.18
CA LEU A 83 29.84 4.70 1.24
C LEU A 83 28.53 4.00 1.60
N GLY A 84 27.50 4.25 0.80
CA GLY A 84 26.18 3.67 1.03
C GLY A 84 26.15 2.15 0.83
N LEU A 85 25.60 1.43 1.81
CA LEU A 85 25.34 -0.01 1.69
C LEU A 85 24.31 -0.30 0.59
N ALA A 86 24.61 -1.29 -0.24
CA ALA A 86 23.70 -1.94 -1.17
C ALA A 86 23.07 -3.20 -0.54
N ASP A 87 22.74 -3.13 0.74
CA ASP A 87 22.11 -4.21 1.51
C ASP A 87 20.65 -4.44 1.14
N GLY A 88 20.08 -3.48 0.40
CA GLY A 88 18.72 -3.50 -0.07
C GLY A 88 17.67 -3.26 1.00
N THR A 89 18.07 -2.86 2.21
CA THR A 89 17.15 -2.55 3.32
C THR A 89 16.18 -1.41 2.98
N CYS A 90 16.59 -0.52 2.08
CA CYS A 90 15.78 0.58 1.57
C CYS A 90 14.88 0.20 0.38
N TYR A 91 14.92 -1.05 -0.11
CA TYR A 91 14.05 -1.47 -1.22
C TYR A 91 12.60 -1.63 -0.77
N PRO A 92 11.64 -1.26 -1.63
CA PRO A 92 10.22 -1.53 -1.38
C PRO A 92 9.88 -3.01 -1.15
N GLY A 93 10.76 -3.94 -1.54
CA GLY A 93 10.59 -5.38 -1.37
C GLY A 93 11.39 -6.02 -0.22
N TYR A 94 12.15 -5.25 0.56
CA TYR A 94 12.92 -5.79 1.68
C TYR A 94 12.06 -5.98 2.92
N SER A 95 12.18 -7.14 3.56
CA SER A 95 11.50 -7.47 4.81
C SER A 95 12.51 -7.89 5.88
N SER A 96 12.53 -7.18 7.00
CA SER A 96 13.31 -7.56 8.19
C SER A 96 12.39 -8.21 9.24
N PRO A 97 12.79 -9.31 9.89
CA PRO A 97 12.01 -9.95 10.94
C PRO A 97 11.83 -9.10 12.21
N ALA A 98 12.65 -8.05 12.41
CA ALA A 98 12.52 -7.10 13.51
C ALA A 98 11.52 -5.95 13.23
N LEU A 99 11.02 -5.84 12.00
CA LEU A 99 9.94 -4.92 11.64
C LEU A 99 8.68 -5.76 11.39
N PRO A 100 7.57 -5.54 12.12
CA PRO A 100 6.33 -6.23 11.80
C PRO A 100 5.87 -5.72 10.44
N PHE A 101 6.14 -6.52 9.41
CA PHE A 101 5.85 -6.24 8.00
C PHE A 101 6.75 -5.11 7.43
N GLY A 102 7.16 -5.24 6.17
CA GLY A 102 8.00 -4.26 5.46
C GLY A 102 7.30 -2.92 5.26
N ARG A 103 7.14 -2.17 6.34
CA ARG A 103 6.41 -0.90 6.46
C ARG A 103 7.29 0.09 7.19
N LYS A 104 7.37 1.31 6.67
CA LYS A 104 8.20 2.38 7.27
C LYS A 104 7.64 2.78 8.65
N ALA A 105 8.50 3.23 9.55
CA ALA A 105 8.07 3.97 10.73
C ALA A 105 7.22 5.19 10.28
N GLY A 106 5.97 5.27 10.76
CA GLY A 106 4.95 6.23 10.29
C GLY A 106 3.86 5.62 9.38
N GLU A 107 3.99 4.37 8.94
CA GLU A 107 2.91 3.66 8.24
C GLU A 107 1.84 3.06 9.19
N ASP A 108 2.02 3.15 10.50
CA ASP A 108 1.05 2.69 11.52
C ASP A 108 -0.06 3.71 11.84
N GLU A 109 -0.07 4.88 11.22
CA GLU A 109 -1.29 5.66 11.19
C GLU A 109 -2.27 5.00 10.20
N ALA A 110 -3.32 4.41 10.78
CA ALA A 110 -4.39 3.75 10.09
C ALA A 110 -5.18 4.79 9.27
N VAL A 111 -4.93 4.86 7.96
CA VAL A 111 -5.73 5.67 7.03
C VAL A 111 -7.17 5.18 7.05
N CYS A 112 -8.14 6.11 7.14
CA CYS A 112 -9.60 5.91 7.08
C CYS A 112 -10.06 4.45 7.17
N ASN A 113 -10.12 3.92 8.38
CA ASN A 113 -10.67 2.61 8.70
C ASN A 113 -11.98 2.72 9.50
N LEU A 114 -12.66 3.86 9.38
CA LEU A 114 -13.95 4.10 10.01
C LEU A 114 -14.70 5.15 9.20
N TYR A 115 -15.93 4.82 8.83
CA TYR A 115 -16.83 5.77 8.19
C TYR A 115 -18.28 5.49 8.59
N ASN A 116 -19.17 6.42 8.29
CA ASN A 116 -20.58 6.34 8.58
C ASN A 116 -21.39 6.39 7.29
N VAL A 117 -22.53 5.72 7.31
CA VAL A 117 -23.54 5.82 6.27
C VAL A 117 -24.89 6.02 6.94
N THR A 118 -25.50 7.18 6.74
CA THR A 118 -26.87 7.45 7.19
C THR A 118 -27.84 7.81 6.06
N THR A 119 -27.33 7.90 4.83
CA THR A 119 -28.15 7.99 3.62
C THR A 119 -29.09 6.80 3.54
N THR A 120 -30.39 7.08 3.45
CA THR A 120 -31.41 6.04 3.34
C THR A 120 -31.32 5.32 2.00
N GLN A 121 -31.83 4.09 1.94
CA GLN A 121 -31.90 3.32 0.69
C GLN A 121 -32.65 4.09 -0.40
N GLU A 122 -33.77 4.70 -0.01
CA GLU A 122 -34.56 5.50 -0.94
C GLU A 122 -33.76 6.69 -1.45
N ALA A 123 -33.10 7.46 -0.56
CA ALA A 123 -32.24 8.56 -0.99
C ALA A 123 -31.13 8.11 -1.96
N MET A 124 -30.53 6.93 -1.76
CA MET A 124 -29.57 6.40 -2.73
C MET A 124 -30.22 6.05 -4.07
N ARG A 125 -31.38 5.38 -4.09
CA ARG A 125 -32.13 5.09 -5.32
C ARG A 125 -32.50 6.37 -6.06
N GLN A 126 -32.81 7.43 -5.31
CA GLN A 126 -33.16 8.74 -5.84
C GLN A 126 -32.02 9.38 -6.65
N LEU A 127 -30.78 9.24 -6.19
CA LEU A 127 -29.59 9.75 -6.89
C LEU A 127 -29.36 9.08 -8.26
N PHE A 128 -29.88 7.87 -8.46
CA PHE A 128 -29.71 7.08 -9.68
C PHE A 128 -31.02 6.86 -10.45
N ARG A 129 -32.05 7.71 -10.28
CA ARG A 129 -33.37 7.58 -10.96
C ARG A 129 -33.30 7.39 -12.48
N GLY A 130 -32.24 7.88 -13.14
CA GLY A 130 -32.03 7.74 -14.59
C GLY A 130 -31.48 6.38 -15.03
N PHE A 131 -31.14 5.49 -14.09
CA PHE A 131 -30.55 4.17 -14.35
C PHE A 131 -31.50 3.06 -13.93
N ALA A 132 -31.42 1.91 -14.62
CA ALA A 132 -31.99 0.68 -14.07
C ALA A 132 -31.27 0.37 -12.75
N PHE A 133 -32.03 0.22 -11.66
CA PHE A 133 -31.49 0.10 -10.31
C PHE A 133 -32.18 -1.03 -9.54
N ALA A 134 -31.44 -2.10 -9.25
CA ALA A 134 -31.90 -3.22 -8.44
C ALA A 134 -31.48 -3.05 -6.98
N ASP A 135 -32.45 -3.07 -6.07
CA ASP A 135 -32.17 -3.01 -4.64
C ASP A 135 -32.15 -4.42 -4.05
N ARG A 136 -30.99 -4.83 -3.54
CA ARG A 136 -30.76 -6.16 -2.95
C ARG A 136 -30.08 -6.06 -1.57
N VAL A 137 -30.06 -4.89 -0.95
CA VAL A 137 -29.30 -4.64 0.28
C VAL A 137 -30.00 -5.15 1.54
N GLY A 138 -31.32 -5.40 1.45
CA GLY A 138 -32.18 -5.73 2.58
C GLY A 138 -32.41 -4.52 3.49
N ASN A 139 -32.72 -4.71 4.77
CA ASN A 139 -32.80 -3.58 5.70
C ASN A 139 -31.40 -2.94 5.86
N LEU A 140 -31.30 -1.62 5.66
CA LEU A 140 -30.07 -0.85 5.75
C LEU A 140 -30.18 0.10 6.92
N GLU A 141 -29.62 -0.32 8.04
CA GLU A 141 -29.55 0.49 9.23
C GLU A 141 -28.44 1.54 9.09
N PRO A 142 -28.70 2.79 9.49
CA PRO A 142 -27.68 3.81 9.58
C PRO A 142 -26.63 3.41 10.62
N GLY A 143 -25.36 3.70 10.35
CA GLY A 143 -24.34 3.51 11.37
C GLY A 143 -22.91 3.37 10.85
N SER A 144 -22.02 3.17 11.81
CA SER A 144 -20.59 3.17 11.59
C SER A 144 -20.11 1.84 11.03
N ILE A 145 -19.32 1.93 9.98
CA ILE A 145 -18.74 0.79 9.28
C ILE A 145 -17.26 0.66 9.66
N TYR A 146 -16.90 -0.56 10.07
CA TYR A 146 -15.54 -0.95 10.44
C TYR A 146 -14.98 -1.98 9.45
N PRO A 147 -13.65 -2.14 9.36
CA PRO A 147 -13.02 -3.18 8.58
C PRO A 147 -13.62 -4.55 8.86
N ASP A 148 -13.66 -5.39 7.83
CA ASP A 148 -14.18 -6.76 7.91
C ASP A 148 -15.69 -6.85 8.25
N ARG A 149 -16.42 -5.72 8.20
CA ARG A 149 -17.89 -5.64 8.29
C ARG A 149 -18.52 -5.55 6.91
N ARG A 150 -19.81 -5.89 6.82
CA ARG A 150 -20.60 -5.75 5.61
C ARG A 150 -21.17 -4.34 5.53
N ALA A 151 -21.04 -3.71 4.37
CA ALA A 151 -21.47 -2.34 4.11
C ALA A 151 -22.22 -2.26 2.76
N PRO A 152 -23.08 -1.25 2.56
CA PRO A 152 -23.71 -1.02 1.27
C PRO A 152 -22.65 -0.60 0.24
N ILE A 153 -22.75 -1.15 -0.98
CA ILE A 153 -22.04 -0.66 -2.16
C ILE A 153 -23.00 -0.61 -3.34
N ILE A 154 -22.75 0.29 -4.28
CA ILE A 154 -23.45 0.37 -5.56
C ILE A 154 -22.49 -0.10 -6.65
N ARG A 155 -22.88 -1.11 -7.43
CA ARG A 155 -22.05 -1.68 -8.49
C ARG A 155 -22.90 -2.04 -9.70
N HIS A 156 -22.27 -2.40 -10.82
CA HIS A 156 -22.98 -2.97 -11.95
C HIS A 156 -23.26 -4.47 -11.75
N ASP A 157 -24.49 -4.93 -11.99
CA ASP A 157 -24.79 -6.38 -12.00
C ASP A 157 -24.47 -7.06 -13.36
N GLY A 158 -24.08 -6.26 -14.35
CA GLY A 158 -23.84 -6.66 -15.74
C GLY A 158 -24.82 -6.02 -16.73
N GLN A 159 -25.97 -5.54 -16.25
CA GLN A 159 -27.01 -4.87 -17.06
C GLN A 159 -27.49 -3.55 -16.44
N ALA A 160 -27.57 -3.50 -15.12
CA ALA A 160 -28.10 -2.40 -14.33
C ALA A 160 -27.13 -2.04 -13.19
N LEU A 161 -27.45 -0.98 -12.44
CA LEU A 161 -26.86 -0.75 -11.13
C LEU A 161 -27.59 -1.60 -10.10
N GLU A 162 -26.86 -2.08 -9.10
CA GLU A 162 -27.44 -2.74 -7.93
C GLU A 162 -26.87 -2.18 -6.63
N LEU A 163 -27.73 -2.04 -5.61
CA LEU A 163 -27.35 -1.77 -4.23
C LEU A 163 -27.30 -3.10 -3.47
N VAL A 164 -26.11 -3.47 -2.99
CA VAL A 164 -25.84 -4.76 -2.33
C VAL A 164 -25.01 -4.56 -1.08
N ARG A 165 -24.88 -5.61 -0.26
CA ARG A 165 -23.91 -5.65 0.83
C ARG A 165 -22.67 -6.41 0.41
N ALA A 166 -21.51 -5.82 0.63
CA ALA A 166 -20.21 -6.48 0.47
C ALA A 166 -19.37 -6.30 1.75
N ARG A 167 -18.40 -7.18 1.98
CA ARG A 167 -17.51 -7.16 3.14
C ARG A 167 -16.30 -6.28 2.87
N TRP A 168 -16.02 -5.33 3.76
CA TRP A 168 -14.94 -4.38 3.60
C TRP A 168 -13.57 -5.02 3.88
N GLY A 169 -12.81 -5.28 2.83
CA GLY A 169 -11.47 -5.86 2.88
C GLY A 169 -11.22 -6.74 1.66
N MET A 170 -10.70 -6.17 0.57
CA MET A 170 -10.28 -6.91 -0.62
C MET A 170 -9.22 -7.97 -0.29
N PRO A 171 -9.05 -9.01 -1.13
CA PRO A 171 -8.04 -10.04 -0.88
C PRO A 171 -6.64 -9.44 -0.74
N SER A 172 -5.91 -9.89 0.29
CA SER A 172 -4.51 -9.48 0.48
C SER A 172 -3.60 -10.12 -0.58
N PRO A 173 -2.48 -9.46 -0.95
CA PRO A 173 -1.43 -10.13 -1.73
C PRO A 173 -0.96 -11.41 -1.02
N PRO A 174 -0.85 -12.56 -1.71
CA PRO A 174 -0.43 -13.81 -1.05
C PRO A 174 0.92 -13.70 -0.33
N SER A 175 1.83 -12.88 -0.87
CA SER A 175 3.16 -12.63 -0.29
C SER A 175 3.14 -11.94 1.08
N VAL A 176 2.03 -11.30 1.47
CA VAL A 176 1.90 -10.63 2.78
C VAL A 176 1.13 -11.47 3.80
N LEU A 177 0.53 -12.58 3.38
CA LEU A 177 -0.21 -13.49 4.28
C LEU A 177 0.78 -14.37 5.05
N LYS A 178 0.65 -14.35 6.39
CA LYS A 178 1.45 -15.18 7.31
C LYS A 178 0.75 -16.47 7.72
N THR A 179 -0.57 -16.52 7.54
CA THR A 179 -1.43 -17.64 7.94
C THR A 179 -2.54 -17.79 6.90
N VAL A 180 -3.35 -18.84 7.03
CA VAL A 180 -4.55 -19.02 6.19
C VAL A 180 -5.57 -17.88 6.36
N ARG A 181 -5.54 -17.17 7.49
CA ARG A 181 -6.43 -16.02 7.75
C ARG A 181 -5.99 -14.82 6.92
N ASP A 182 -6.91 -14.31 6.09
CA ASP A 182 -6.80 -13.04 5.38
C ASP A 182 -7.65 -11.96 6.08
N PRO A 183 -7.05 -10.94 6.71
CA PRO A 183 -7.80 -9.83 7.30
C PRO A 183 -8.39 -8.87 6.26
N GLY A 184 -7.90 -8.93 5.02
CA GLY A 184 -8.28 -8.05 3.92
C GLY A 184 -7.56 -6.71 3.91
N VAL A 185 -7.61 -6.08 2.74
CA VAL A 185 -7.11 -4.73 2.50
C VAL A 185 -8.30 -3.79 2.31
N THR A 186 -8.45 -2.82 3.20
CA THR A 186 -9.55 -1.84 3.21
C THR A 186 -9.32 -0.66 2.27
N ASN A 187 -8.04 -0.31 2.06
CA ASN A 187 -7.59 0.90 1.39
C ASN A 187 -6.57 0.57 0.30
N VAL A 188 -6.83 0.99 -0.95
CA VAL A 188 -5.97 0.73 -2.11
C VAL A 188 -5.28 2.02 -2.55
N ARG A 189 -3.96 2.11 -2.34
CA ARG A 189 -3.18 3.28 -2.77
C ARG A 189 -2.46 3.08 -4.10
N ASN A 190 -1.63 2.05 -4.17
CA ASN A 190 -0.76 1.85 -5.34
C ASN A 190 -1.48 1.05 -6.43
N THR A 191 -2.27 1.73 -7.26
CA THR A 191 -3.02 1.11 -8.37
C THR A 191 -2.14 0.55 -9.48
N SER A 192 -0.84 0.91 -9.54
CA SER A 192 0.11 0.30 -10.49
C SER A 192 0.53 -1.13 -10.11
N SER A 193 0.31 -1.55 -8.86
CA SER A 193 0.66 -2.89 -8.36
C SER A 193 -0.02 -3.98 -9.18
N SER A 194 0.74 -5.02 -9.54
CA SER A 194 0.23 -6.21 -10.25
C SER A 194 -0.88 -6.92 -9.49
N HIS A 195 -0.92 -6.79 -8.15
CA HIS A 195 -2.01 -7.32 -7.34
C HIS A 195 -3.34 -6.65 -7.71
N TRP A 196 -3.38 -5.32 -7.72
CA TRP A 196 -4.61 -4.54 -7.89
C TRP A 196 -5.07 -4.45 -9.34
N ARG A 197 -4.15 -4.43 -10.32
CA ARG A 197 -4.48 -4.24 -11.75
C ARG A 197 -5.58 -5.16 -12.29
N ARG A 198 -5.76 -6.35 -11.71
CA ARG A 198 -6.81 -7.32 -12.10
C ARG A 198 -8.24 -6.87 -11.75
N TRP A 199 -8.41 -5.92 -10.83
CA TRP A 199 -9.71 -5.45 -10.32
C TRP A 199 -9.94 -3.95 -10.57
N LEU A 200 -9.26 -3.36 -11.55
CA LEU A 200 -9.40 -1.93 -11.89
C LEU A 200 -10.35 -1.67 -13.06
N GLY A 201 -10.75 -2.71 -13.80
CA GLY A 201 -11.71 -2.58 -14.89
C GLY A 201 -13.13 -2.33 -14.38
N PRO A 202 -14.04 -1.79 -15.23
CA PRO A 202 -15.42 -1.44 -14.85
C PRO A 202 -16.20 -2.54 -14.13
N ALA A 203 -16.01 -3.81 -14.52
CA ALA A 203 -16.67 -4.97 -13.91
C ALA A 203 -16.34 -5.18 -12.42
N TYR A 204 -15.31 -4.51 -11.90
CA TYR A 204 -14.85 -4.60 -10.52
C TYR A 204 -14.95 -3.24 -9.79
N ARG A 205 -15.68 -2.27 -10.34
CA ARG A 205 -15.87 -0.96 -9.73
C ARG A 205 -17.13 -0.93 -8.89
N CYS A 206 -17.09 -0.17 -7.81
CA CYS A 206 -18.28 0.18 -7.04
C CYS A 206 -18.18 1.61 -6.50
N LEU A 207 -19.32 2.19 -6.15
CA LEU A 207 -19.43 3.38 -5.32
C LEU A 207 -19.72 2.92 -3.89
N VAL A 208 -18.98 3.45 -2.92
CA VAL A 208 -19.19 3.17 -1.50
C VAL A 208 -19.84 4.41 -0.88
N PRO A 209 -21.14 4.37 -0.55
CA PRO A 209 -21.84 5.50 0.07
C PRO A 209 -21.15 5.90 1.38
N VAL A 210 -21.03 7.20 1.63
CA VAL A 210 -20.46 7.75 2.86
C VAL A 210 -21.12 9.08 3.20
N THR A 211 -21.48 9.26 4.47
CA THR A 211 -22.00 10.52 5.01
C THR A 211 -20.93 11.25 5.81
N SER A 212 -20.15 10.52 6.59
CA SER A 212 -18.97 11.05 7.29
C SER A 212 -17.87 9.99 7.41
N PHE A 213 -16.61 10.41 7.51
CA PHE A 213 -15.48 9.49 7.68
C PHE A 213 -14.49 10.01 8.72
N ALA A 214 -13.70 9.10 9.29
CA ALA A 214 -12.85 9.40 10.43
C ALA A 214 -11.38 9.12 10.12
N GLU A 215 -10.50 10.03 10.54
CA GLU A 215 -9.06 9.82 10.61
C GLU A 215 -8.61 9.82 12.07
N PRO A 216 -7.68 8.93 12.47
CA PRO A 216 -7.23 8.84 13.85
C PRO A 216 -6.39 10.05 14.26
N LEU A 217 -6.61 10.58 15.48
CA LEU A 217 -5.83 11.68 16.08
C LEU A 217 -4.55 11.19 16.80
N GLY A 218 -4.10 9.98 16.48
CA GLY A 218 -3.06 9.26 17.21
C GLY A 218 -3.62 8.33 18.29
N ALA A 219 -2.74 7.48 18.83
CA ALA A 219 -3.12 6.44 19.77
C ALA A 219 -3.78 7.03 21.04
N GLY A 220 -5.03 6.63 21.31
CA GLY A 220 -5.78 7.05 22.50
C GLY A 220 -6.50 8.40 22.39
N ASN A 221 -6.30 9.16 21.31
CA ASN A 221 -6.87 10.51 21.15
C ASN A 221 -8.22 10.56 20.42
N GLY A 222 -8.79 9.39 20.10
CA GLY A 222 -10.02 9.30 19.33
C GLY A 222 -9.82 9.62 17.84
N ASN A 223 -10.88 10.08 17.18
CA ASN A 223 -10.89 10.36 15.75
C ASN A 223 -11.38 11.77 15.45
N GLN A 224 -10.83 12.38 14.41
CA GLN A 224 -11.43 13.53 13.76
C GLN A 224 -12.39 13.05 12.67
N TRP A 225 -13.62 13.56 12.68
CA TRP A 225 -14.61 13.26 11.66
C TRP A 225 -14.67 14.35 10.59
N PHE A 226 -14.99 13.95 9.37
CA PHE A 226 -15.13 14.81 8.20
C PHE A 226 -16.45 14.50 7.49
N ALA A 227 -17.11 15.52 6.97
CA ALA A 227 -18.29 15.42 6.12
C ALA A 227 -18.21 16.43 4.97
N ALA A 228 -19.12 16.32 4.00
CA ALA A 228 -19.27 17.31 2.94
C ALA A 228 -19.56 18.69 3.55
N ALA A 229 -18.93 19.73 2.99
CA ALA A 229 -19.13 21.10 3.46
C ALA A 229 -20.55 21.61 3.18
N ASP A 230 -21.15 21.16 2.09
CA ASP A 230 -22.48 21.55 1.58
C ASP A 230 -23.54 20.46 1.73
N ASP A 231 -23.24 19.41 2.49
CA ASP A 231 -24.10 18.22 2.66
C ASP A 231 -24.42 17.49 1.34
N ALA A 232 -23.60 17.68 0.29
CA ALA A 232 -23.73 16.94 -0.96
C ALA A 232 -23.46 15.44 -0.78
N PRO A 233 -24.11 14.57 -1.58
CA PRO A 233 -23.83 13.14 -1.56
C PRO A 233 -22.37 12.83 -1.89
N MET A 234 -21.74 12.01 -1.05
CA MET A 234 -20.37 11.54 -1.25
C MET A 234 -20.32 10.02 -1.43
N PHE A 235 -19.43 9.59 -2.32
CA PHE A 235 -19.08 8.19 -2.47
C PHE A 235 -17.57 8.02 -2.44
N PHE A 236 -17.06 7.00 -1.75
CA PHE A 236 -15.70 6.57 -2.01
C PHE A 236 -15.59 5.80 -3.32
N ALA A 237 -14.48 6.03 -4.01
CA ALA A 237 -14.16 5.37 -5.25
C ALA A 237 -13.72 3.92 -4.97
N GLY A 238 -14.68 2.99 -5.05
CA GLY A 238 -14.53 1.58 -4.65
C GLY A 238 -14.09 0.62 -5.76
N ILE A 239 -13.46 -0.48 -5.34
CA ILE A 239 -13.27 -1.70 -6.14
C ILE A 239 -13.83 -2.91 -5.39
N GLU A 240 -14.25 -3.94 -6.12
CA GLU A 240 -14.92 -5.12 -5.57
C GLU A 240 -14.49 -6.44 -6.24
N VAL A 241 -14.73 -7.55 -5.55
CA VAL A 241 -14.65 -8.90 -6.11
C VAL A 241 -15.73 -9.77 -5.52
N ARG A 242 -16.36 -10.60 -6.35
CA ARG A 242 -17.51 -11.43 -5.97
C ARG A 242 -17.12 -12.85 -5.65
N GLY A 243 -17.88 -13.47 -4.74
CA GLY A 243 -17.77 -14.90 -4.46
C GLY A 243 -16.36 -15.34 -4.07
N TRP A 244 -15.62 -14.50 -3.34
CA TRP A 244 -14.24 -14.80 -2.98
C TRP A 244 -14.19 -15.77 -1.80
N GLN A 245 -13.57 -16.92 -2.02
CA GLN A 245 -13.41 -17.96 -1.02
C GLN A 245 -12.14 -17.72 -0.19
N SER A 246 -12.27 -17.51 1.12
CA SER A 246 -11.12 -17.32 2.02
C SER A 246 -11.48 -17.48 3.49
N VAL A 247 -10.48 -17.63 4.36
CA VAL A 247 -10.67 -17.58 5.82
C VAL A 247 -10.50 -16.15 6.30
N ARG A 248 -11.60 -15.48 6.65
CA ARG A 248 -11.55 -14.08 7.13
C ARG A 248 -11.35 -13.98 8.64
N LYS A 249 -12.08 -14.84 9.35
CA LYS A 249 -12.02 -15.04 10.80
C LYS A 249 -11.80 -16.53 11.04
N VAL A 250 -10.77 -16.86 11.82
CA VAL A 250 -10.42 -18.26 12.11
C VAL A 250 -11.63 -19.04 12.66
N LYS A 251 -12.44 -18.40 13.50
CA LYS A 251 -13.64 -19.01 14.10
C LYS A 251 -14.76 -19.36 13.12
N ASP A 252 -14.83 -18.67 11.97
CA ASP A 252 -15.89 -18.87 10.99
C ASP A 252 -15.48 -19.88 9.91
N GLY A 253 -14.20 -20.29 9.91
CA GLY A 253 -13.64 -21.14 8.86
C GLY A 253 -13.58 -20.41 7.52
N GLU A 254 -13.69 -21.19 6.45
CA GLU A 254 -13.69 -20.68 5.08
C GLU A 254 -15.09 -20.19 4.71
N THR A 255 -15.16 -18.97 4.18
CA THR A 255 -16.40 -18.34 3.73
C THR A 255 -16.27 -17.87 2.28
N ILE A 256 -17.41 -17.79 1.60
CA ILE A 256 -17.53 -17.15 0.29
C ILE A 256 -18.19 -15.80 0.53
N ASP A 257 -17.47 -14.71 0.25
CA ASP A 257 -17.94 -13.35 0.47
C ASP A 257 -17.73 -12.50 -0.79
N ASP A 258 -18.68 -11.61 -1.06
CA ASP A 258 -18.43 -10.43 -1.90
C ASP A 258 -17.60 -9.44 -1.09
N LEU A 259 -16.49 -8.98 -1.64
CA LEU A 259 -15.52 -8.13 -0.97
C LEU A 259 -15.40 -6.78 -1.67
N PHE A 260 -15.10 -5.74 -0.91
CA PHE A 260 -14.77 -4.43 -1.49
C PHE A 260 -13.68 -3.70 -0.71
N ALA A 261 -13.07 -2.72 -1.35
CA ALA A 261 -12.19 -1.72 -0.76
C ALA A 261 -12.38 -0.41 -1.52
N PHE A 262 -11.79 0.67 -1.05
CA PHE A 262 -11.79 1.92 -1.80
C PHE A 262 -10.38 2.48 -1.97
N LEU A 263 -10.23 3.30 -2.99
CA LEU A 263 -8.96 3.93 -3.29
C LEU A 263 -8.66 5.03 -2.29
N THR A 264 -7.37 5.25 -2.06
CA THR A 264 -6.85 6.38 -1.28
C THR A 264 -5.89 7.19 -2.12
N THR A 265 -5.70 8.45 -1.76
CA THR A 265 -4.82 9.41 -2.44
C THR A 265 -4.07 10.26 -1.41
N ALA A 266 -3.23 11.20 -1.85
CA ALA A 266 -2.63 12.18 -0.96
C ALA A 266 -3.73 13.02 -0.28
N PRO A 267 -3.59 13.42 0.99
CA PRO A 267 -4.57 14.27 1.63
C PRO A 267 -4.55 15.68 1.03
N ASN A 268 -5.70 16.35 1.03
CA ASN A 268 -5.78 17.80 0.87
C ASN A 268 -5.30 18.49 2.17
N ALA A 269 -5.17 19.81 2.22
CA ALA A 269 -4.77 20.56 3.41
C ALA A 269 -5.71 20.33 4.60
N THR A 270 -7.02 20.25 4.39
CA THR A 270 -8.01 20.02 5.46
C THR A 270 -7.79 18.68 6.18
N VAL A 271 -7.63 17.58 5.44
CA VAL A 271 -7.34 16.26 6.01
C VAL A 271 -5.88 16.15 6.45
N GLY A 272 -4.96 16.73 5.67
CA GLY A 272 -3.52 16.67 5.89
C GLY A 272 -3.04 17.40 7.15
N ALA A 273 -3.83 18.37 7.63
CA ALA A 273 -3.63 18.98 8.94
C ALA A 273 -3.77 17.98 10.11
N ILE A 274 -4.57 16.92 9.90
CA ILE A 274 -4.87 15.90 10.90
C ILE A 274 -4.05 14.62 10.64
N HIS A 275 -4.06 14.15 9.39
CA HIS A 275 -3.42 12.90 9.00
C HIS A 275 -2.71 13.06 7.66
N ARG A 276 -1.37 13.10 7.72
CA ARG A 276 -0.52 13.48 6.57
C ARG A 276 -0.37 12.41 5.52
N LYS A 277 -0.83 11.18 5.80
CA LYS A 277 -0.54 10.02 4.96
C LYS A 277 -1.51 9.90 3.79
N ALA A 278 -2.82 9.99 4.00
CA ALA A 278 -3.83 9.91 2.94
C ALA A 278 -5.15 10.52 3.37
N MET A 279 -5.99 10.70 2.34
CA MET A 279 -7.44 10.66 2.45
C MET A 279 -8.03 9.59 1.50
N PRO A 280 -9.27 9.14 1.72
CA PRO A 280 -10.04 8.40 0.72
C PRO A 280 -10.21 9.20 -0.58
N VAL A 281 -10.34 8.51 -1.71
CA VAL A 281 -10.80 9.15 -2.96
C VAL A 281 -12.31 9.33 -2.87
N ILE A 282 -12.76 10.58 -2.91
CA ILE A 282 -14.18 10.97 -2.77
C ILE A 282 -14.68 11.48 -4.12
N LEU A 283 -15.86 10.98 -4.53
CA LEU A 283 -16.56 11.39 -5.73
C LEU A 283 -17.85 12.10 -5.33
N THR A 284 -18.05 13.32 -5.80
CA THR A 284 -19.15 14.19 -5.37
C THR A 284 -20.11 14.54 -6.51
N GLU A 285 -19.68 14.39 -7.76
CA GLU A 285 -20.50 14.76 -8.92
C GLU A 285 -21.05 13.53 -9.66
N PRO A 286 -22.29 13.58 -10.19
CA PRO A 286 -22.86 12.49 -10.98
C PRO A 286 -21.98 12.03 -12.14
N LYS A 287 -21.27 12.95 -12.80
CA LYS A 287 -20.35 12.64 -13.88
C LYS A 287 -19.13 11.84 -13.39
N GLU A 288 -18.64 12.11 -12.18
CA GLU A 288 -17.57 11.33 -11.57
C GLU A 288 -18.04 9.92 -11.22
N TRP A 289 -19.27 9.79 -10.71
CA TRP A 289 -19.87 8.48 -10.39
C TRP A 289 -19.98 7.61 -11.64
N GLU A 290 -20.54 8.16 -12.72
CA GLU A 290 -20.66 7.47 -14.00
C GLU A 290 -19.29 7.11 -14.59
N THR A 291 -18.35 8.08 -14.61
CA THR A 291 -16.98 7.85 -15.10
C THR A 291 -16.31 6.74 -14.31
N TRP A 292 -16.46 6.72 -12.99
CA TRP A 292 -15.86 5.69 -12.15
C TRP A 292 -16.41 4.30 -12.44
N LEU A 293 -17.72 4.19 -12.60
CA LEU A 293 -18.41 2.91 -12.80
C LEU A 293 -18.23 2.34 -14.21
N SER A 294 -18.03 3.17 -15.23
CA SER A 294 -18.10 2.75 -16.63
C SER A 294 -16.82 2.96 -17.45
N ALA A 295 -16.02 3.97 -17.14
CA ALA A 295 -14.91 4.34 -18.01
C ALA A 295 -13.70 3.39 -17.87
N PRO A 296 -12.88 3.23 -18.93
CA PRO A 296 -11.59 2.56 -18.85
C PRO A 296 -10.71 3.16 -17.74
N PHE A 297 -9.82 2.34 -17.17
CA PHE A 297 -9.03 2.77 -16.01
C PHE A 297 -8.07 3.93 -16.33
N GLU A 298 -7.66 4.08 -17.59
CA GLU A 298 -6.84 5.20 -18.08
C GLU A 298 -7.54 6.56 -17.90
N ILE A 299 -8.88 6.56 -17.87
CA ILE A 299 -9.72 7.73 -17.63
C ILE A 299 -10.10 7.78 -16.15
N ALA A 300 -10.74 6.72 -15.64
CA ALA A 300 -11.27 6.69 -14.28
C ALA A 300 -10.17 6.75 -13.20
N GLY A 301 -8.96 6.28 -13.48
CA GLY A 301 -7.81 6.38 -12.60
C GLY A 301 -7.38 7.82 -12.32
N LYS A 302 -7.72 8.78 -13.20
CA LYS A 302 -7.48 10.21 -12.97
C LYS A 302 -8.33 10.78 -11.84
N LEU A 303 -9.40 10.09 -11.45
CA LEU A 303 -10.21 10.43 -10.27
C LEU A 303 -9.51 10.05 -8.96
N GLN A 304 -8.39 9.31 -8.98
CA GLN A 304 -7.57 9.04 -7.79
C GLN A 304 -6.76 10.29 -7.38
N ARG A 305 -7.46 11.34 -6.98
CA ARG A 305 -6.92 12.68 -6.64
C ARG A 305 -7.53 13.18 -5.34
N PRO A 306 -6.86 14.08 -4.59
CA PRO A 306 -7.47 14.74 -3.45
C PRO A 306 -8.73 15.52 -3.87
N LEU A 307 -9.71 15.57 -2.98
CA LEU A 307 -10.86 16.46 -3.14
C LEU A 307 -10.43 17.92 -2.91
N ALA A 308 -11.20 18.88 -3.42
CA ALA A 308 -10.95 20.31 -3.20
C ALA A 308 -10.88 20.64 -1.70
N GLU A 309 -10.11 21.67 -1.35
CA GLU A 309 -9.80 22.02 0.04
C GLU A 309 -11.02 22.42 0.87
N ASP A 310 -11.96 23.09 0.23
CA ASP A 310 -13.20 23.64 0.77
C ASP A 310 -14.39 22.67 0.71
N ALA A 311 -14.22 21.50 0.10
CA ALA A 311 -15.29 20.52 -0.08
C ALA A 311 -15.60 19.69 1.19
N LEU A 312 -14.72 19.73 2.19
CA LEU A 312 -14.87 19.00 3.45
C LEU A 312 -14.87 19.94 4.65
N ARG A 313 -15.70 19.63 5.63
CA ARG A 313 -15.68 20.26 6.96
C ARG A 313 -15.36 19.23 8.05
N GLN A 314 -14.67 19.69 9.08
CA GLN A 314 -14.46 18.91 10.31
C GLN A 314 -15.74 18.94 11.16
N ILE A 315 -16.11 17.81 11.74
CA ILE A 315 -17.26 17.65 12.63
C ILE A 315 -16.84 16.90 13.90
N GLU A 316 -17.54 17.12 15.01
CA GLU A 316 -17.21 16.47 16.30
C GLU A 316 -17.69 15.02 16.38
N HIS A 317 -18.81 14.71 15.73
CA HIS A 317 -19.50 13.42 15.82
C HIS A 317 -19.92 12.95 14.42
N PRO A 318 -19.99 11.63 14.18
CA PRO A 318 -20.47 11.09 12.91
C PRO A 318 -21.91 11.51 12.63
N ILE A 319 -22.17 11.84 11.35
CA ILE A 319 -23.51 12.08 10.78
C ILE A 319 -23.99 10.83 10.09
#